data_AF-A0A926HXG4-F1
#
_entry.id   AF-A0A926HXG4-F1
#
_cell.length_a   1.000
_cell.length_b   1.000
_cell.length_c   1.000
_cell.angle_alpha   90.00
_cell.angle_beta   90.00
_cell.angle_gamma   90.00
#
_symmetry.space_group_name_H-M   'P 1'
#
loop_
_entity.id
_entity.type
_entity.pdbx_description
1 polymer ?
#
loop_
_entity_poly.entity_id
_entity_poly.type
_entity_poly.pdbx_seq_one_letter_code
_entity_poly.pdbx_strand_id
1 'polypeptide(L)'
;MKRKKGWIAGIVVIAVIAILFGGYNLYRYPAMFRSLPDHSLNDSQVEELREEIFSQSDVKVLVAYFSYSGTTRNVATALREKTGGDLFEITPQDGYSNVYMESNSEIRRNERPALTDTVENMEDYDIVFVGYPVWWHATPAPINTFLESYDLTGKLIIPFCTSGGSDIDETMPTFLHSCDGLAVYGERRISGTSQIDGWLSELGLIGG
;
A
#
# COMPACT_ATOMS: atom_id res chain seq x y z
N MET A 1 -41.97 9.79 39.26
CA MET A 1 -40.64 10.44 39.10
C MET A 1 -39.49 9.50 38.67
N LYS A 2 -39.74 8.29 38.13
CA LYS A 2 -38.69 7.28 37.80
C LYS A 2 -38.15 7.30 36.34
N ARG A 3 -38.84 7.96 35.40
CA ARG A 3 -38.51 7.94 33.96
C ARG A 3 -37.25 8.74 33.55
N LYS A 4 -36.88 9.79 34.29
CA LYS A 4 -35.76 10.67 33.92
C LYS A 4 -34.37 10.06 34.16
N LYS A 5 -34.22 9.12 35.11
CA LYS A 5 -32.91 8.51 35.45
C LYS A 5 -32.45 7.47 34.42
N GLY A 6 -33.38 6.72 33.81
CA GLY A 6 -33.05 5.70 32.80
C GLY A 6 -32.55 6.28 31.47
N TRP A 7 -33.09 7.43 31.05
CA TRP A 7 -32.64 8.08 29.81
C TRP A 7 -31.24 8.71 29.95
N ILE A 8 -30.93 9.31 31.11
CA ILE A 8 -29.59 9.83 31.40
C ILE A 8 -28.56 8.69 31.39
N ALA A 9 -28.87 7.54 32.00
CA ALA A 9 -27.98 6.37 31.97
C ALA A 9 -27.76 5.86 30.53
N GLY A 10 -28.80 5.82 29.70
CA GLY A 10 -28.69 5.47 28.28
C GLY A 10 -27.81 6.45 27.49
N ILE A 11 -27.96 7.76 27.71
CA ILE A 11 -27.12 8.78 27.06
C ILE A 11 -25.65 8.63 27.47
N VAL A 12 -25.36 8.38 28.76
CA VAL A 12 -23.99 8.19 29.24
C VAL A 12 -23.34 6.96 28.60
N VAL A 13 -24.06 5.84 28.48
CA VAL A 13 -23.54 4.63 27.82
C VAL A 13 -23.24 4.90 26.34
N ILE A 14 -24.15 5.58 25.63
CA ILE A 14 -23.92 5.96 24.23
C ILE A 14 -22.71 6.88 24.10
N ALA A 15 -22.55 7.87 24.99
CA ALA A 15 -21.41 8.78 24.98
C ALA A 15 -20.09 8.05 25.25
N VAL A 16 -20.05 7.10 26.19
CA VAL A 16 -18.85 6.28 26.46
C VAL A 16 -18.50 5.43 25.24
N ILE A 17 -19.48 4.78 24.61
CA ILE A 17 -19.25 4.01 23.38
C ILE A 17 -18.71 4.91 22.26
N ALA A 18 -19.30 6.09 22.07
CA ALA A 18 -18.85 7.06 21.07
C ALA A 18 -17.42 7.54 21.33
N ILE A 19 -17.05 7.78 22.60
CA ILE A 19 -15.67 8.17 22.99
C ILE A 19 -14.70 7.01 22.74
N LEU A 20 -15.05 5.79 23.13
CA LEU A 20 -14.19 4.62 22.91
C LEU A 20 -14.02 4.34 21.41
N PHE A 21 -15.10 4.42 20.64
CA PHE A 21 -15.06 4.27 19.19
C PHE A 21 -14.22 5.38 18.56
N GLY A 22 -14.47 6.64 18.90
CA GLY A 22 -13.71 7.79 18.40
C GLY A 22 -12.23 7.70 18.75
N GLY A 23 -11.91 7.37 20.01
CA GLY A 23 -10.55 7.16 20.49
C GLY A 23 -9.85 6.00 19.78
N TYR A 24 -10.54 4.88 19.56
CA TYR A 24 -10.00 3.74 18.82
C TYR A 24 -9.74 4.08 17.34
N ASN A 25 -10.66 4.82 16.69
CA ASN A 25 -10.48 5.26 15.32
C ASN A 25 -9.30 6.24 15.18
N LEU A 26 -9.14 7.16 16.15
CA LEU A 26 -8.00 8.07 16.18
C LEU A 26 -6.68 7.34 16.46
N TYR A 27 -6.71 6.34 17.35
CA TYR A 27 -5.54 5.52 17.64
C TYR A 27 -5.11 4.71 16.41
N ARG A 28 -6.04 4.01 15.75
CA ARG A 28 -5.72 3.12 14.64
C ARG A 28 -5.31 3.87 13.38
N TYR A 29 -5.88 5.04 13.09
CA TYR A 29 -5.52 5.85 11.92
C TYR A 29 -5.16 7.28 12.35
N PRO A 30 -3.93 7.47 12.89
CA PRO A 30 -3.54 8.71 13.54
C PRO A 30 -3.44 9.87 12.53
N ALA A 31 -3.85 11.06 12.98
CA ALA A 31 -3.83 12.26 12.14
C ALA A 31 -2.44 12.58 11.57
N MET A 32 -1.36 12.15 12.25
CA MET A 32 0.01 12.33 11.81
C MET A 32 0.28 11.73 10.42
N PHE A 33 -0.36 10.61 10.06
CA PHE A 33 -0.17 10.00 8.74
C PHE A 33 -0.82 10.84 7.65
N ARG A 34 -2.01 11.38 7.91
CA ARG A 34 -2.76 12.21 6.96
C ARG A 34 -2.09 13.55 6.64
N SER A 35 -1.14 13.97 7.47
CA SER A 35 -0.36 15.19 7.29
C SER A 35 1.03 14.94 6.72
N LEU A 36 1.37 13.70 6.34
CA LEU A 36 2.64 13.43 5.68
C LEU A 36 2.69 14.15 4.33
N PRO A 37 3.83 14.75 3.97
CA PRO A 37 3.97 15.40 2.69
C PRO A 37 4.01 14.36 1.58
N ASP A 38 3.37 14.71 0.47
CA ASP A 38 3.47 14.02 -0.80
C ASP A 38 4.38 14.83 -1.73
N HIS A 39 5.47 14.20 -2.16
CA HIS A 39 6.44 14.76 -3.09
C HIS A 39 6.52 13.95 -4.39
N SER A 40 5.54 13.08 -4.65
CA SER A 40 5.42 12.36 -5.92
C SER A 40 5.11 13.30 -7.09
N LEU A 41 5.31 12.81 -8.30
CA LEU A 41 5.01 13.57 -9.51
C LEU A 41 3.52 13.88 -9.60
N ASN A 42 3.18 15.06 -10.12
CA ASN A 42 1.78 15.43 -10.33
C ASN A 42 1.16 14.70 -11.53
N ASP A 43 -0.17 14.69 -11.62
CA ASP A 43 -0.95 13.98 -12.65
C ASP A 43 -0.47 14.22 -14.08
N SER A 44 -0.07 15.45 -14.44
CA SER A 44 0.40 15.75 -15.80
C SER A 44 1.75 15.09 -16.09
N GLN A 45 2.67 15.13 -15.13
CA GLN A 45 3.97 14.48 -15.26
C GLN A 45 3.83 12.95 -15.28
N VAL A 46 2.90 12.40 -14.49
CA VAL A 46 2.59 10.97 -14.49
C VAL A 46 2.02 10.54 -15.84
N GLU A 47 1.09 11.30 -16.42
CA GLU A 47 0.51 10.95 -17.72
C GLU A 47 1.55 11.05 -18.85
N GLU A 48 2.42 12.08 -18.84
CA GLU A 48 3.53 12.20 -19.80
C GLU A 48 4.46 10.98 -19.75
N LEU A 49 4.89 10.56 -18.56
CA LEU A 49 5.72 9.37 -18.39
C LEU A 49 4.97 8.10 -18.82
N ARG A 50 3.68 8.02 -18.52
CA ARG A 50 2.84 6.89 -18.89
C ARG A 50 2.75 6.76 -20.41
N GLU A 51 2.45 7.84 -21.12
CA GLU A 51 2.44 7.87 -22.59
C GLU A 51 3.81 7.46 -23.18
N GLU A 52 4.91 7.94 -22.59
CA GLU A 52 6.27 7.55 -22.98
C GLU A 52 6.48 6.03 -22.83
N ILE A 53 6.21 5.45 -21.66
CA ILE A 53 6.34 4.01 -21.39
C ILE A 53 5.49 3.19 -22.36
N PHE A 54 4.22 3.54 -22.54
CA PHE A 54 3.31 2.79 -23.41
C PHE A 54 3.59 2.99 -24.92
N SER A 55 4.42 3.97 -25.30
CA SER A 55 4.90 4.12 -26.68
C SER A 55 6.03 3.17 -27.03
N GLN A 56 6.67 2.55 -26.02
CA GLN A 56 7.77 1.60 -26.20
C GLN A 56 7.26 0.23 -26.68
N SER A 57 8.09 -0.49 -27.43
CA SER A 57 7.72 -1.79 -27.99
C SER A 57 7.90 -2.97 -27.03
N ASP A 58 8.64 -2.79 -25.93
CA ASP A 58 9.00 -3.86 -24.98
C ASP A 58 8.97 -3.32 -23.55
N VAL A 59 7.76 -3.20 -22.97
CA VAL A 59 7.55 -2.71 -21.60
C VAL A 59 7.79 -3.85 -20.61
N LYS A 60 8.74 -3.67 -19.70
CA LYS A 60 9.06 -4.66 -18.66
C LYS A 60 8.38 -4.36 -17.34
N VAL A 61 7.74 -5.38 -16.78
CA VAL A 61 6.97 -5.28 -15.54
C VAL A 61 7.66 -6.06 -14.42
N LEU A 62 7.81 -5.43 -13.26
CA LEU A 62 8.13 -6.08 -12.00
C LEU A 62 6.90 -6.09 -11.10
N VAL A 63 6.59 -7.23 -10.49
CA VAL A 63 5.63 -7.34 -9.39
C VAL A 63 6.39 -7.59 -8.10
N ALA A 64 6.67 -6.53 -7.36
CA ALA A 64 7.27 -6.58 -6.04
C ALA A 64 6.19 -6.63 -4.96
N TYR A 65 6.32 -7.49 -3.95
CA TYR A 65 5.31 -7.59 -2.90
C TYR A 65 5.87 -8.01 -1.55
N PHE A 66 5.27 -7.53 -0.46
CA PHE A 66 5.41 -8.08 0.88
C PHE A 66 4.16 -8.87 1.25
N SER A 67 4.30 -10.04 1.89
CA SER A 67 3.17 -10.86 2.31
C SER A 67 3.44 -11.64 3.59
N TYR A 68 2.70 -11.33 4.67
CA TYR A 68 2.82 -12.06 5.93
C TYR A 68 2.04 -13.39 5.96
N SER A 69 0.77 -13.39 5.50
CA SER A 69 -0.12 -14.57 5.58
C SER A 69 -0.42 -15.24 4.23
N GLY A 70 0.18 -14.76 3.14
CA GLY A 70 0.04 -15.34 1.79
C GLY A 70 -1.06 -14.71 0.92
N THR A 71 -1.94 -13.88 1.46
CA THR A 71 -3.02 -13.25 0.68
C THR A 71 -2.47 -12.33 -0.42
N THR A 72 -1.53 -11.45 -0.07
CA THR A 72 -0.89 -10.55 -1.03
C THR A 72 -0.04 -11.32 -2.04
N ARG A 73 0.65 -12.39 -1.61
CA ARG A 73 1.38 -13.31 -2.51
C ARG A 73 0.48 -13.87 -3.60
N ASN A 74 -0.73 -14.31 -3.26
CA ASN A 74 -1.65 -14.86 -4.26
C ASN A 74 -2.06 -13.83 -5.31
N VAL A 75 -2.27 -12.57 -4.91
CA VAL A 75 -2.56 -11.47 -5.84
C VAL A 75 -1.33 -11.15 -6.71
N ALA A 76 -0.14 -11.07 -6.11
CA ALA A 76 1.11 -10.80 -6.82
C ALA A 76 1.42 -11.88 -7.88
N THR A 77 1.25 -13.16 -7.52
CA THR A 77 1.41 -14.27 -8.47
C THR A 77 0.43 -14.18 -9.64
N ALA A 78 -0.83 -13.84 -9.37
CA ALA A 78 -1.82 -13.66 -10.44
C ALA A 78 -1.50 -12.45 -11.34
N LEU A 79 -1.01 -11.34 -10.78
CA LEU A 79 -0.52 -10.21 -11.57
C LEU A 79 0.65 -10.59 -12.47
N ARG A 80 1.63 -11.32 -11.92
CA ARG A 80 2.77 -11.86 -12.70
C ARG A 80 2.29 -12.71 -13.87
N GLU A 81 1.34 -13.62 -13.64
CA GLU A 81 0.78 -14.49 -14.68
C GLU A 81 0.06 -13.72 -15.80
N LYS A 82 -0.59 -12.61 -15.46
CA LYS A 82 -1.36 -11.80 -16.43
C LYS A 82 -0.51 -10.80 -17.20
N THR A 83 0.50 -10.24 -16.55
CA THR A 83 1.40 -9.25 -17.14
C THR A 83 2.60 -9.88 -17.84
N GLY A 84 2.94 -11.14 -17.51
CA GLY A 84 4.18 -11.77 -17.96
C GLY A 84 5.43 -11.21 -17.29
N GLY A 85 5.28 -10.33 -16.28
CA GLY A 85 6.37 -9.70 -15.57
C GLY A 85 7.12 -10.63 -14.61
N ASP A 86 8.14 -10.09 -13.98
CA ASP A 86 8.90 -10.78 -12.94
C ASP A 86 8.23 -10.65 -11.57
N LEU A 87 8.55 -11.55 -10.64
CA LEU A 87 7.99 -11.56 -9.29
C LEU A 87 9.11 -11.48 -8.26
N PHE A 88 9.01 -10.51 -7.36
CA PHE A 88 9.98 -10.30 -6.28
C PHE A 88 9.26 -10.22 -4.93
N GLU A 89 9.70 -11.03 -3.96
CA GLU A 89 9.17 -10.99 -2.59
C GLU A 89 10.05 -10.12 -1.70
N ILE A 90 9.51 -8.98 -1.29
CA ILE A 90 10.11 -8.07 -0.32
C ILE A 90 10.05 -8.75 1.04
N THR A 91 11.21 -9.16 1.56
CA THR A 91 11.32 -9.91 2.80
C THR A 91 12.19 -9.14 3.80
N PRO A 92 11.68 -8.80 5.00
CA PRO A 92 12.53 -8.20 6.04
C PRO A 92 13.58 -9.22 6.51
N GLN A 93 14.79 -8.73 6.80
CA GLN A 93 15.91 -9.54 7.27
C GLN A 93 15.58 -10.26 8.58
N ASP A 94 14.93 -9.55 9.50
CA ASP A 94 14.44 -10.10 10.75
C ASP A 94 12.94 -10.39 10.66
N GLY A 95 12.54 -11.60 11.03
CA GLY A 95 11.13 -11.99 11.07
C GLY A 95 10.40 -11.44 12.30
N TYR A 96 9.09 -11.24 12.17
CA TYR A 96 8.26 -10.71 13.26
C TYR A 96 7.97 -11.76 14.35
N SER A 97 8.43 -11.53 15.58
CA SER A 97 8.10 -12.40 16.72
C SER A 97 6.71 -12.11 17.26
N ASN A 98 6.35 -10.83 17.31
CA ASN A 98 5.01 -10.33 17.55
C ASN A 98 4.66 -9.28 16.49
N VAL A 99 4.08 -9.76 15.38
CA VAL A 99 3.70 -8.92 14.24
C VAL A 99 2.83 -7.73 14.65
N TYR A 100 1.94 -7.87 15.62
CA TYR A 100 1.06 -6.78 16.05
C TYR A 100 1.84 -5.64 16.71
N MET A 101 2.72 -5.96 17.67
CA MET A 101 3.48 -4.95 18.39
C MET A 101 4.60 -4.34 17.54
N GLU A 102 5.35 -5.19 16.83
CA GLU A 102 6.52 -4.77 16.05
C GLU A 102 6.09 -3.92 14.85
N SER A 103 5.14 -4.37 14.03
CA SER A 103 4.64 -3.56 12.89
C SER A 103 4.08 -2.20 13.31
N ASN A 104 3.35 -2.14 14.44
CA ASN A 104 2.81 -0.88 14.95
C ASN A 104 3.93 0.06 15.40
N SER A 105 4.99 -0.49 15.99
CA SER A 105 6.16 0.28 16.44
C SER A 105 6.92 0.84 15.23
N GLU A 106 7.25 -0.02 14.27
CA GLU A 106 8.00 0.35 13.06
C GLU A 106 7.31 1.48 12.29
N ILE A 107 6.01 1.31 12.00
CA ILE A 107 5.22 2.31 11.26
C ILE A 107 5.17 3.64 12.02
N ARG A 108 4.91 3.63 13.33
CA ARG A 108 4.77 4.88 14.11
C ARG A 108 6.09 5.60 14.32
N ARG A 109 7.21 4.88 14.33
CA ARG A 109 8.56 5.43 14.47
C ARG A 109 9.22 5.72 13.13
N ASN A 110 8.53 5.45 12.02
CA ASN A 110 9.07 5.58 10.67
C ASN A 110 10.38 4.78 10.51
N GLU A 111 10.44 3.57 11.06
CA GLU A 111 11.59 2.69 10.95
C GLU A 111 11.70 2.12 9.52
N ARG A 112 12.91 1.70 9.13
CA ARG A 112 13.24 1.11 7.82
C ARG A 112 13.97 -0.22 8.05
N PRO A 113 13.25 -1.33 8.29
CA PRO A 113 13.87 -2.61 8.56
C PRO A 113 14.69 -3.07 7.35
N ALA A 114 15.89 -3.61 7.58
CA ALA A 114 16.71 -4.17 6.51
C ALA A 114 15.95 -5.29 5.77
N LEU A 115 16.22 -5.44 4.48
CA LEU A 115 15.63 -6.48 3.62
C LEU A 115 16.67 -7.58 3.36
N THR A 116 16.21 -8.81 3.11
CA THR A 116 17.11 -9.96 2.85
C THR A 116 17.79 -9.88 1.49
N ASP A 117 17.07 -9.37 0.49
CA ASP A 117 17.44 -9.47 -0.93
C ASP A 117 17.15 -8.15 -1.66
N THR A 118 17.77 -8.02 -2.83
CA THR A 118 17.59 -6.88 -3.74
C THR A 118 17.26 -7.35 -5.15
N VAL A 119 16.57 -6.52 -5.91
CA VAL A 119 16.35 -6.72 -7.35
C VAL A 119 17.63 -6.29 -8.06
N GLU A 120 18.36 -7.25 -8.64
CA GLU A 120 19.70 -7.01 -9.22
C GLU A 120 19.66 -6.10 -10.47
N ASN A 121 18.57 -6.14 -11.23
CA ASN A 121 18.39 -5.45 -12.51
C ASN A 121 17.20 -4.48 -12.48
N MET A 122 17.04 -3.71 -11.39
CA MET A 122 15.92 -2.78 -11.21
C MET A 122 15.77 -1.78 -12.37
N GLU A 123 16.89 -1.37 -12.97
CA GLU A 123 16.94 -0.45 -14.10
C GLU A 123 16.18 -0.95 -15.34
N ASP A 124 16.04 -2.27 -15.50
CA ASP A 124 15.37 -2.87 -16.67
C ASP A 124 13.86 -2.66 -16.67
N TYR A 125 13.24 -2.41 -15.52
CA TYR A 125 11.77 -2.36 -15.41
C TYR A 125 11.22 -0.96 -15.67
N ASP A 126 10.18 -0.86 -16.49
CA ASP A 126 9.44 0.39 -16.70
C ASP A 126 8.31 0.56 -15.69
N ILE A 127 7.67 -0.56 -15.32
CA ILE A 127 6.50 -0.60 -14.43
C ILE A 127 6.82 -1.47 -13.22
N VAL A 128 6.58 -0.92 -12.02
CA VAL A 128 6.76 -1.63 -10.76
C VAL A 128 5.45 -1.66 -9.99
N PHE A 129 4.80 -2.82 -9.97
CA PHE A 129 3.73 -3.08 -9.04
C PHE A 129 4.31 -3.27 -7.63
N VAL A 130 3.71 -2.62 -6.63
CA VAL A 130 4.16 -2.72 -5.22
C VAL A 130 3.01 -3.16 -4.33
N GLY A 131 3.06 -4.43 -3.91
CA GLY A 131 1.99 -5.13 -3.22
C GLY A 131 2.18 -5.27 -1.72
N TYR A 132 1.16 -5.02 -0.91
CA TYR A 132 1.26 -5.23 0.54
C TYR A 132 -0.07 -5.51 1.27
N PRO A 133 -0.03 -6.17 2.45
CA PRO A 133 -1.15 -6.14 3.37
C PRO A 133 -1.29 -4.75 4.01
N VAL A 134 -2.52 -4.28 4.22
CA VAL A 134 -2.76 -3.08 5.03
C VAL A 134 -2.45 -3.40 6.49
N TRP A 135 -1.47 -2.70 7.07
CA TRP A 135 -1.12 -2.78 8.49
C TRP A 135 -1.39 -1.45 9.16
N TRP A 136 -2.22 -1.44 10.19
CA TRP A 136 -2.46 -0.23 10.99
C TRP A 136 -2.91 1.00 10.17
N HIS A 137 -3.69 0.77 9.12
CA HIS A 137 -4.15 1.83 8.22
C HIS A 137 -2.98 2.61 7.60
N ALA A 138 -1.90 1.88 7.31
CA ALA A 138 -0.66 2.39 6.77
C ALA A 138 0.02 1.30 5.91
N THR A 139 1.05 1.73 5.20
CA THR A 139 1.98 0.89 4.45
C THR A 139 2.92 0.18 5.42
N PRO A 140 3.17 -1.15 5.28
CA PRO A 140 4.18 -1.84 6.08
C PRO A 140 5.58 -1.28 5.87
N ALA A 141 6.37 -1.15 6.94
CA ALA A 141 7.72 -0.58 6.89
C ALA A 141 8.70 -1.26 5.89
N PRO A 142 8.64 -2.59 5.64
CA PRO A 142 9.45 -3.21 4.58
C PRO A 142 9.18 -2.65 3.18
N ILE A 143 7.95 -2.20 2.90
CA ILE A 143 7.60 -1.58 1.61
C ILE A 143 8.21 -0.20 1.49
N ASN A 144 8.15 0.61 2.55
CA ASN A 144 8.82 1.91 2.57
C ASN A 144 10.33 1.75 2.37
N THR A 145 10.94 0.75 3.00
CA THR A 145 12.35 0.43 2.80
C THR A 145 12.63 0.05 1.35
N PHE A 146 11.81 -0.80 0.74
CA PHE A 146 11.95 -1.16 -0.67
C PHE A 146 11.89 0.07 -1.59
N LEU A 147 10.91 0.95 -1.43
CA LEU A 147 10.76 2.16 -2.25
C LEU A 147 11.98 3.09 -2.12
N GLU A 148 12.55 3.20 -0.93
CA GLU A 148 13.70 4.06 -0.64
C GLU A 148 15.06 3.41 -0.97
N SER A 149 15.08 2.13 -1.35
CA SER A 149 16.32 1.37 -1.61
C SER A 149 16.81 1.49 -3.05
N TYR A 150 16.01 2.06 -3.96
CA TYR A 150 16.33 2.17 -5.38
C TYR A 150 16.09 3.59 -5.89
N ASP A 151 16.80 3.97 -6.95
CA ASP A 151 16.37 5.06 -7.81
C ASP A 151 15.26 4.55 -8.74
N LEU A 152 14.03 4.93 -8.43
CA LEU A 152 12.83 4.57 -9.21
C LEU A 152 12.39 5.69 -10.16
N THR A 153 13.22 6.73 -10.34
CA THR A 153 12.93 7.83 -11.26
C THR A 153 12.70 7.31 -12.68
N GLY A 154 11.67 7.80 -13.36
CA GLY A 154 11.30 7.37 -14.71
C GLY A 154 10.57 6.02 -14.78
N LYS A 155 10.20 5.43 -13.63
CA LYS A 155 9.37 4.22 -13.57
C LYS A 155 7.96 4.56 -13.13
N LEU A 156 6.98 3.79 -13.63
CA LEU A 156 5.59 3.89 -13.19
C LEU A 156 5.34 2.94 -12.00
N ILE A 157 5.07 3.52 -10.83
CA ILE A 157 4.82 2.79 -9.59
C ILE A 157 3.33 2.58 -9.41
N ILE A 158 2.90 1.31 -9.34
CA ILE A 158 1.50 0.92 -9.24
C ILE A 158 1.26 0.18 -7.92
N PRO A 159 0.85 0.88 -6.84
CA PRO A 159 0.64 0.25 -5.56
C PRO A 159 -0.65 -0.58 -5.54
N PHE A 160 -0.60 -1.71 -4.86
CA PHE A 160 -1.80 -2.46 -4.54
C PHE A 160 -1.77 -3.00 -3.12
N CYS A 161 -2.95 -3.13 -2.52
CA CYS A 161 -3.05 -3.67 -1.18
C CYS A 161 -4.12 -4.74 -1.05
N THR A 162 -3.92 -5.60 -0.05
CA THR A 162 -4.95 -6.55 0.41
C THR A 162 -5.32 -6.22 1.85
N SER A 163 -6.60 -6.35 2.21
CA SER A 163 -7.04 -6.04 3.58
C SER A 163 -8.32 -6.78 3.95
N GLY A 164 -8.58 -6.87 5.26
CA GLY A 164 -9.86 -7.35 5.80
C GLY A 164 -11.01 -6.34 5.72
N GLY A 165 -10.79 -5.14 5.14
CA GLY A 165 -11.85 -4.13 5.00
C GLY A 165 -11.38 -2.70 4.75
N SER A 166 -10.15 -2.35 5.16
CA SER A 166 -9.59 -1.00 4.94
C SER A 166 -9.25 -0.70 3.49
N ASP A 167 -9.48 0.53 3.06
CA ASP A 167 -9.15 0.97 1.70
C ASP A 167 -7.65 1.29 1.54
N ILE A 168 -7.17 1.30 0.30
CA ILE A 168 -5.80 1.69 -0.03
C ILE A 168 -5.54 3.17 0.27
N ASP A 169 -6.57 4.04 0.14
CA ASP A 169 -6.50 5.46 0.48
C ASP A 169 -6.05 5.70 1.92
N GLU A 170 -6.35 4.78 2.84
CA GLU A 170 -5.87 4.87 4.23
C GLU A 170 -4.34 4.73 4.30
N THR A 171 -3.74 3.98 3.38
CA THR A 171 -2.29 3.71 3.36
C THR A 171 -1.48 4.68 2.49
N MET A 172 -2.12 5.34 1.53
CA MET A 172 -1.43 6.20 0.57
C MET A 172 -0.58 7.31 1.21
N PRO A 173 -0.98 7.99 2.31
CA PRO A 173 -0.13 9.00 2.93
C PRO A 173 1.23 8.45 3.40
N THR A 174 1.27 7.22 3.92
CA THR A 174 2.54 6.58 4.31
C THR A 174 3.29 5.97 3.13
N PHE A 175 2.58 5.59 2.06
CA PHE A 175 3.21 5.10 0.83
C PHE A 175 3.93 6.24 0.10
N LEU A 176 3.20 7.33 -0.18
CA LEU A 176 3.67 8.50 -0.92
C LEU A 176 4.79 9.26 -0.20
N HIS A 177 4.84 9.18 1.13
CA HIS A 177 5.96 9.73 1.90
C HIS A 177 7.33 9.13 1.51
N SER A 178 7.34 7.92 0.92
CA SER A 178 8.54 7.26 0.39
C SER A 178 8.69 7.39 -1.13
N CYS A 179 7.88 8.24 -1.78
CA CYS A 179 7.82 8.36 -3.24
C CYS A 179 8.26 9.75 -3.74
N ASP A 180 9.34 10.28 -3.19
CA ASP A 180 9.88 11.58 -3.62
C ASP A 180 10.27 11.55 -5.11
N GLY A 181 9.63 12.39 -5.92
CA GLY A 181 9.85 12.48 -7.37
C GLY A 181 9.41 11.25 -8.18
N LEU A 182 8.64 10.32 -7.60
CA LEU A 182 8.20 9.11 -8.31
C LEU A 182 6.83 9.28 -8.97
N ALA A 183 6.61 8.62 -10.10
CA ALA A 183 5.29 8.55 -10.72
C ALA A 183 4.47 7.43 -10.07
N VAL A 184 3.45 7.79 -9.30
CA VAL A 184 2.55 6.84 -8.66
C VAL A 184 1.19 6.91 -9.35
N TYR A 185 0.65 5.76 -9.76
CA TYR A 185 -0.60 5.71 -10.53
C TYR A 185 -1.40 4.44 -10.27
N GLY A 186 -2.72 4.56 -10.38
CA GLY A 186 -3.62 3.42 -10.56
C GLY A 186 -3.69 2.50 -9.36
N GLU A 187 -3.56 3.05 -8.16
CA GLU A 187 -3.59 2.32 -6.91
C GLU A 187 -4.88 1.50 -6.76
N ARG A 188 -4.77 0.28 -6.23
CA ARG A 188 -5.97 -0.53 -5.98
C ARG A 188 -5.90 -1.43 -4.78
N ARG A 189 -6.98 -1.42 -4.00
CA ARG A 189 -7.28 -2.52 -3.09
C ARG A 189 -7.82 -3.73 -3.85
N ILE A 190 -7.15 -4.87 -3.71
CA ILE A 190 -7.57 -6.16 -4.28
C ILE A 190 -8.11 -7.06 -3.17
N SER A 191 -9.38 -7.42 -3.29
CA SER A 191 -10.06 -8.35 -2.37
C SER A 191 -10.17 -9.77 -2.92
N GLY A 192 -9.94 -9.94 -4.23
CA GLY A 192 -9.90 -11.23 -4.91
C GLY A 192 -9.30 -11.12 -6.30
N THR A 193 -8.72 -12.21 -6.80
CA THR A 193 -8.01 -12.25 -8.09
C THR A 193 -8.91 -11.99 -9.29
N SER A 194 -10.23 -12.17 -9.16
CA SER A 194 -11.20 -11.85 -10.22
C SER A 194 -11.25 -10.36 -10.59
N GLN A 195 -10.69 -9.48 -9.76
CA GLN A 195 -10.64 -8.03 -10.02
C GLN A 195 -9.44 -7.63 -10.90
N ILE A 196 -8.46 -8.52 -11.08
CA ILE A 196 -7.18 -8.21 -11.72
C ILE A 196 -7.35 -7.87 -13.20
N ASP A 197 -8.15 -8.64 -13.95
CA ASP A 197 -8.30 -8.42 -15.40
C ASP A 197 -8.93 -7.05 -15.70
N GLY A 198 -9.97 -6.67 -14.95
CA GLY A 198 -10.59 -5.35 -15.09
C GLY A 198 -9.62 -4.22 -14.74
N TRP A 199 -8.86 -4.38 -13.65
CA TRP A 199 -7.87 -3.39 -13.25
C TRP A 199 -6.72 -3.24 -14.25
N LEU A 200 -6.17 -4.34 -14.76
CA LEU A 200 -5.12 -4.29 -15.79
C LEU A 200 -5.63 -3.67 -17.09
N SER A 201 -6.91 -3.87 -17.43
CA SER A 201 -7.54 -3.21 -18.59
C SER A 201 -7.68 -1.69 -18.37
N GLU A 202 -8.11 -1.26 -17.17
CA GLU A 202 -8.14 0.17 -16.79
C GLU A 202 -6.74 0.83 -16.86
N LEU A 203 -5.69 0.08 -16.51
CA LEU A 203 -4.30 0.55 -16.61
C LEU A 203 -3.79 0.59 -18.07
N GLY A 204 -4.46 -0.11 -19.00
CA GLY A 204 -4.02 -0.26 -20.39
C GLY A 204 -2.96 -1.35 -20.60
N LEU A 205 -2.76 -2.24 -19.62
CA LEU A 205 -1.73 -3.28 -19.65
C LEU A 205 -2.17 -4.57 -20.35
N ILE A 206 -3.47 -4.78 -20.50
CA ILE A 206 -4.04 -5.89 -21.27
C ILE A 206 -5.19 -5.40 -22.16
N GLY A 207 -5.41 -6.10 -23.28
CA GLY A 207 -6.57 -5.88 -24.13
C GLY A 207 -7.87 -6.27 -23.43
N GLY A 208 -8.90 -5.43 -23.58
CA GLY A 208 -10.27 -5.72 -23.12
C GLY A 208 -11.03 -6.71 -24.00
#